data_AF-A0A1V5YA33-F1
#
_entry.id   AF-A0A1V5YA33-F1
#
_cell.length_a   1.000
_cell.length_b   1.000
_cell.length_c   1.000
_cell.angle_alpha   90.00
_cell.angle_beta   90.00
_cell.angle_gamma   90.00
#
_symmetry.space_group_name_H-M   'P 1'
#
loop_
_entity.id
_entity.type
_entity.pdbx_description
1 polymer ?
#
loop_
_entity_poly.entity_id
_entity_poly.type
_entity_poly.pdbx_seq_one_letter_code
_entity_poly.pdbx_strand_id
1 'polypeptide(L)' 'MRGIDGVTRMARIPGKMKKRIWIREGDVVIIIPWEFQNEKADVVWRYTGPQVDWLQRKGFLKGSS' A
#
# COMPACT_ATOMS: atom_id res chain seq x y z
N MET A 1 1.36 -8.16 -2.29
CA MET A 1 1.56 -6.71 -2.50
C MET A 1 3.05 -6.44 -2.68
N ARG A 2 3.44 -5.67 -3.70
CA ARG A 2 4.86 -5.35 -3.96
C ARG A 2 5.21 -4.01 -3.32
N GLY A 3 6.19 -3.99 -2.43
CA GLY A 3 6.70 -2.77 -1.82
C GLY A 3 7.63 -2.00 -2.76
N ILE A 4 7.88 -0.73 -2.42
CA ILE A 4 8.83 0.14 -3.17
C ILE A 4 10.26 -0.38 -3.03
N ASP A 5 10.54 -1.11 -1.95
CA ASP A 5 11.78 -1.87 -1.72
C ASP A 5 11.92 -3.10 -2.63
N GLY A 6 10.95 -3.38 -3.49
CA GLY A 6 10.94 -4.52 -4.41
C GLY A 6 10.50 -5.83 -3.77
N VAL A 7 10.25 -5.86 -2.46
CA VAL A 7 9.87 -7.07 -1.73
C VAL A 7 8.36 -7.28 -1.81
N THR A 8 7.96 -8.50 -2.18
CA THR A 8 6.56 -8.90 -2.19
C THR A 8 6.16 -9.44 -0.82
N ARG A 9 5.13 -8.85 -0.23
CA ARG A 9 4.58 -9.23 1.08
C ARG A 9 3.11 -9.61 0.98
N MET A 10 2.68 -10.54 1.85
CA MET A 10 1.28 -10.86 2.07
C MET A 10 0.70 -9.83 3.06
N ALA A 11 -0.11 -8.91 2.54
CA ALA A 11 -0.71 -7.86 3.35
C ALA A 11 -2.11 -8.24 3.83
N ARG A 12 -2.37 -8.10 5.14
CA ARG A 12 -3.68 -8.25 5.75
C ARG A 12 -4.41 -6.91 5.71
N ILE A 13 -5.68 -6.91 5.32
CA ILE A 13 -6.55 -5.73 5.41
C ILE A 13 -7.37 -5.84 6.69
N PRO A 14 -7.20 -4.93 7.68
CA PRO A 14 -7.97 -4.94 8.91
C PRO A 14 -9.47 -4.84 8.64
N GLY A 15 -10.30 -5.54 9.43
CA GLY A 15 -11.75 -5.56 9.24
C GLY A 15 -12.39 -4.16 9.26
N LYS A 16 -11.88 -3.25 10.10
CA LYS A 16 -12.32 -1.85 10.15
C LYS A 16 -12.13 -1.13 8.81
N MET A 17 -11.04 -1.44 8.10
CA MET A 17 -10.74 -0.87 6.79
C MET A 17 -11.60 -1.50 5.70
N LYS A 18 -11.74 -2.84 5.71
CA LYS A 18 -12.61 -3.56 4.76
C LYS A 18 -14.05 -3.04 4.73
N LYS A 19 -14.59 -2.61 5.88
CA LYS A 19 -15.95 -2.05 5.98
C LYS A 19 -16.10 -0.66 5.34
N ARG A 20 -15.01 0.09 5.16
CA ARG A 20 -15.05 1.49 4.73
C ARG A 20 -14.49 1.70 3.33
N ILE A 21 -13.61 0.81 2.88
CA ILE A 21 -12.78 1.04 1.71
C ILE A 21 -12.71 -0.25 0.89
N TRP A 22 -13.05 -0.13 -0.40
CA TRP A 22 -12.88 -1.21 -1.36
C TRP A 22 -11.50 -1.13 -2.00
N ILE A 23 -10.63 -2.09 -1.73
CA ILE A 23 -9.28 -2.13 -2.31
C ILE A 23 -9.31 -3.00 -3.57
N ARG A 24 -8.72 -2.52 -4.67
CA ARG A 24 -8.59 -3.22 -5.96
C ARG A 24 -7.12 -3.32 -6.37
N GLU A 25 -6.85 -4.15 -7.37
CA GLU A 25 -5.53 -4.15 -8.02
C GLU A 25 -5.22 -2.77 -8.61
N GLY A 26 -3.98 -2.33 -8.48
CA GLY A 26 -3.53 -0.99 -8.88
C GLY A 26 -3.65 0.08 -7.80
N ASP A 27 -4.38 -0.15 -6.70
CA ASP A 27 -4.44 0.80 -5.59
C ASP A 27 -3.10 0.95 -4.88
N VAL A 28 -2.71 2.20 -4.60
CA VAL A 28 -1.54 2.50 -3.77
C VAL A 28 -1.97 2.54 -2.31
N VAL A 29 -1.34 1.69 -1.48
CA VAL A 29 -1.63 1.61 -0.05
C VAL A 29 -0.36 1.72 0.78
N ILE A 30 -0.51 2.16 2.03
CA ILE A 30 0.55 2.10 3.04
C ILE A 30 0.43 0.76 3.75
N ILE A 31 1.57 0.06 3.85
CA ILE A 31 1.70 -1.17 4.63
C ILE A 31 2.69 -0.99 5.78
N ILE A 32 2.40 -1.64 6.90
CA ILE A 32 3.32 -1.77 8.03
C ILE A 32 3.73 -3.25 8.12
N PRO A 33 5.00 -3.59 7.81
CA PRO A 33 5.50 -4.96 7.97
C PRO A 33 5.41 -5.41 9.43
N TRP A 34 5.20 -6.71 9.64
CA TRP A 34 5.24 -7.27 11.00
C TRP A 34 6.68 -7.41 11.47
N GLU A 35 6.95 -7.02 12.72
CA GLU A 35 8.31 -7.06 13.29
C GLU A 35 8.88 -8.48 13.36
N PHE A 36 8.03 -9.48 13.58
CA PHE A 36 8.42 -10.89 13.70
C PHE A 36 8.32 -11.69 12.39
N GLN A 37 7.66 -11.16 11.35
CA GLN A 37 7.49 -11.85 10.07
C GLN A 37 7.47 -10.83 8.92
N ASN A 38 8.64 -10.52 8.37
CA ASN A 38 8.81 -9.52 7.30
C ASN A 38 8.04 -9.83 5.99
N GLU A 39 7.67 -11.10 5.77
CA GLU A 39 6.84 -11.51 4.63
C GLU A 39 5.38 -11.07 4.78
N LYS A 40 4.96 -10.66 5.99
CA LYS A 40 3.61 -10.19 6.29
C LYS A 40 3.59 -8.73 6.65
N ALA A 41 2.46 -8.10 6.39
CA ALA A 41 2.22 -6.70 6.72
C ALA A 41 0.73 -6.43 6.96
N ASP A 42 0.39 -5.33 7.63
CA ASP A 42 -0.97 -4.81 7.70
C ASP A 42 -1.14 -3.59 6.79
N VAL A 43 -2.26 -3.53 6.06
CA VAL A 43 -2.66 -2.34 5.31
C VAL A 43 -3.28 -1.32 6.26
N VAL A 44 -2.72 -0.12 6.30
CA VAL A 44 -3.18 0.93 7.22
C VAL A 44 -3.87 2.09 6.53
N TRP A 45 -3.58 2.32 5.25
CA TRP A 45 -4.13 3.43 4.49
C TRP A 45 -4.21 3.13 2.99
N ARG A 46 -5.20 3.69 2.29
CA ARG A 46 -5.28 3.66 0.83
C ARG A 46 -5.29 5.09 0.31
N TYR A 47 -4.38 5.41 -0.60
CA TYR A 47 -4.39 6.69 -1.30
C TYR A 47 -5.48 6.74 -2.36
N THR A 48 -6.09 7.91 -2.55
CA THR A 48 -6.94 8.18 -3.71
C THR A 48 -6.10 8.53 -4.93
N GLY A 49 -6.66 8.43 -6.14
CA GLY A 49 -5.96 8.80 -7.39
C GLY A 49 -5.23 10.16 -7.31
N PRO A 50 -5.90 11.25 -6.91
CA PRO A 50 -5.24 12.55 -6.77
C PRO A 50 -4.10 12.59 -5.74
N GLN A 51 -4.19 11.79 -4.67
CA GLN A 51 -3.10 11.68 -3.69
C GLN A 51 -1.89 10.93 -4.28
N VAL A 52 -2.15 9.90 -5.10
CA VAL A 52 -1.10 9.18 -5.84
C VAL A 52 -0.39 10.12 -6.82
N ASP A 53 -1.15 10.91 -7.60
CA ASP A 53 -0.58 11.90 -8.52
C ASP A 53 0.31 12.91 -7.79
N TRP A 54 -0.13 13.36 -6.61
CA TRP A 54 0.67 14.25 -5.76
C TRP A 54 1.97 13.58 -5.29
N LEU A 55 1.91 12.33 -4.86
CA LEU A 55 3.09 11.56 -4.42
C LEU A 55 4.09 11.35 -5.56
N GLN A 56 3.60 11.07 -6.77
CA GLN A 56 4.44 10.91 -7.96
C GLN A 56 5.13 12.23 -8.33
N ARG A 57 4.39 13.35 -8.38
CA ARG A 57 4.95 14.68 -8.68
C ARG A 57 6.03 15.12 -7.70
N LYS A 58 5.93 14.67 -6.45
CA LYS A 58 6.93 14.95 -5.40
C LYS A 58 8.09 13.96 -5.37
N GLY A 59 8.07 12.92 -6.20
CA GLY A 59 9.12 11.90 -6.27
C GLY A 59 9.08 10.87 -5.14
N PHE A 60 8.01 10.83 -4.34
CA PHE A 60 7.82 9.80 -3.31
C PHE A 60 7.43 8.45 -3.90
N LEU A 61 6.78 8.47 -5.06
CA LEU A 61 6.52 7.29 -5.88
C LEU A 61 7.23 7.46 -7.20
N LYS A 62 8.14 6.53 -7.52
CA LYS A 62 8.62 6.40 -8.89
C LYS A 62 7.50 5.77 -9.69
N GLY A 63 6.99 6.48 -10.69
CA GLY A 63 6.06 5.90 -11.65
C GLY A 63 6.70 4.64 -12.23
N SER A 64 6.01 3.52 -12.15
CA SER A 64 6.41 2.29 -12.85
C SER A 64 6.24 2.54 -14.35
N SER A 65 7.23 3.17 -14.97
CA SER A 65 7.44 3.05 -16.42
C SER A 65 7.98 1.68 -16.76
#